data_AF-A0A8V8TQY2-F1
#
_entry.id   AF-A0A8V8TQY2-F1
#
_cell.length_a   1.000
_cell.length_b   1.000
_cell.length_c   1.000
_cell.angle_alpha   90.00
_cell.angle_beta   90.00
_cell.angle_gamma   90.00
#
_symmetry.space_group_name_H-M   'P 1'
#
loop_
_entity.id
_entity.type
_entity.pdbx_description
1 polymer ?
#
loop_
_entity_poly.entity_id
_entity_poly.type
_entity_poly.pdbx_seq_one_letter_code
_entity_poly.pdbx_strand_id
1 'polypeptide(L)'
;EIIDEYIKENGFGLDGGQPGPGEGLPRLVSRGAASLSTVTLGPVAPPATPPPWGCPLGRLVSPAPGPGPQPHLVITEQPKQRGMRFRYECEGRSAGSILGESSTEASKTLPAIEF
;
A
#
# COMPACT_ATOMS: atom_id res chain seq x y z
N GLU A 1 -22.52 -28.58 -8.22
CA GLU A 1 -22.98 -29.47 -9.30
C GLU A 1 -21.94 -29.58 -10.41
N ILE A 2 -21.74 -28.59 -11.30
CA ILE A 2 -20.74 -28.68 -12.40
C ILE A 2 -19.30 -28.89 -11.88
N ILE A 3 -18.92 -28.17 -10.82
CA ILE A 3 -17.57 -28.24 -10.25
C ILE A 3 -17.32 -29.60 -9.58
N ASP A 4 -18.35 -30.15 -8.93
CA ASP A 4 -18.25 -31.44 -8.23
C ASP A 4 -18.15 -32.60 -9.23
N GLU A 5 -18.86 -32.51 -10.34
CA GLU A 5 -18.78 -33.48 -11.45
C GLU A 5 -17.40 -33.47 -12.10
N TYR A 6 -16.83 -32.29 -12.35
CA TYR A 6 -15.48 -32.14 -12.91
C TYR A 6 -14.41 -32.76 -12.01
N ILE A 7 -14.53 -32.59 -10.69
CA ILE A 7 -13.61 -33.17 -9.71
C ILE A 7 -13.76 -34.69 -9.66
N LYS A 8 -14.98 -35.22 -9.80
CA LYS A 8 -15.27 -36.66 -9.77
C LYS A 8 -14.76 -37.39 -11.00
N GLU A 9 -14.85 -36.75 -12.16
CA GLU A 9 -14.40 -37.31 -13.43
C GLU A 9 -12.87 -37.23 -13.57
N ASN A 10 -12.26 -36.11 -13.17
CA ASN A 10 -10.85 -35.86 -13.44
C ASN A 10 -9.92 -36.18 -12.25
N GLY A 11 -10.46 -36.29 -11.03
CA GLY A 11 -9.69 -36.50 -9.81
C GLY A 11 -8.74 -35.34 -9.49
N PHE A 12 -8.58 -34.98 -8.23
CA PHE A 12 -7.42 -34.17 -7.84
C PHE A 12 -6.20 -35.08 -7.87
N GLY A 13 -5.51 -35.14 -9.01
CA GLY A 13 -4.35 -36.00 -9.23
C GLY A 13 -3.27 -35.74 -8.20
N LEU A 14 -3.26 -36.57 -7.15
CA LEU A 14 -2.20 -36.68 -6.16
C LEU A 14 -1.72 -38.13 -6.16
N ASP A 15 -1.11 -38.59 -7.25
CA ASP A 15 -0.25 -39.77 -7.15
C ASP A 15 0.96 -39.65 -8.08
N GLY A 16 2.13 -39.85 -7.46
CA GLY A 16 3.42 -39.76 -8.11
C GLY A 16 3.75 -41.08 -8.82
N GLY A 17 4.10 -40.98 -10.10
CA GLY A 17 4.56 -42.13 -10.88
C GLY A 17 5.23 -41.67 -12.18
N GLN A 18 6.44 -42.18 -12.41
CA GLN A 18 7.42 -41.92 -13.48
C GLN A 18 6.88 -42.03 -14.94
N PRO A 19 7.50 -41.36 -15.96
CA PRO A 19 6.85 -41.11 -17.25
C PRO A 19 7.05 -42.24 -18.29
N GLY A 20 6.00 -42.52 -19.06
CA GLY A 20 6.02 -43.32 -20.29
C GLY A 20 6.04 -42.46 -21.56
N PRO A 21 6.45 -43.01 -22.72
CA PRO A 21 6.91 -42.23 -23.86
C PRO A 21 5.75 -41.88 -24.81
N GLY A 22 5.64 -40.60 -25.15
CA GLY A 22 4.85 -40.12 -26.28
C GLY A 22 3.44 -39.70 -25.92
N GLU A 23 3.27 -38.42 -25.62
CA GLU A 23 2.49 -37.47 -26.43
C GLU A 23 2.38 -36.14 -25.66
N GLY A 24 2.76 -35.04 -26.32
CA GLY A 24 2.42 -33.68 -25.86
C GLY A 24 3.33 -33.02 -24.82
N LEU A 25 4.65 -32.97 -25.05
CA LEU A 25 5.49 -32.00 -24.32
C LEU A 25 5.02 -30.57 -24.65
N PRO A 26 4.74 -29.70 -23.66
CA PRO A 26 4.53 -28.29 -23.93
C PRO A 26 5.81 -27.75 -24.57
N ARG A 27 5.70 -27.31 -25.83
CA ARG A 27 6.83 -26.76 -26.58
C ARG A 27 7.33 -25.52 -25.86
N LEU A 28 8.46 -25.61 -25.19
CA LEU A 28 9.13 -24.46 -24.61
C LEU A 28 9.63 -23.56 -25.75
N VAL A 29 8.91 -22.47 -26.00
CA VAL A 29 9.34 -21.46 -26.96
C VAL A 29 10.45 -20.66 -26.31
N SER A 30 11.63 -20.63 -26.92
CA SER A 30 12.72 -19.77 -26.47
C SER A 30 12.24 -18.32 -26.50
N ARG A 31 12.17 -17.67 -25.33
CA ARG A 31 12.05 -16.22 -25.27
C ARG A 31 13.26 -15.64 -25.98
N GLY A 32 13.04 -15.01 -27.13
CA GLY A 32 14.08 -14.35 -27.90
C GLY A 32 14.91 -13.46 -26.98
N ALA A 33 16.22 -13.42 -27.21
CA ALA A 33 17.10 -12.51 -26.51
C ALA A 33 16.58 -11.09 -26.72
N ALA A 34 16.12 -10.45 -25.63
CA ALA A 34 15.79 -9.05 -25.67
C ALA A 34 17.09 -8.29 -25.94
N SER A 35 17.24 -7.83 -27.18
CA SER A 35 18.32 -6.94 -27.58
C SER A 35 18.27 -5.70 -26.69
N LEU A 36 19.29 -5.50 -25.85
CA LEU A 36 19.47 -4.29 -25.06
C LEU A 36 19.97 -3.17 -25.98
N SER A 37 19.16 -2.80 -26.97
CA SER A 37 19.43 -1.66 -27.82
C SER A 37 19.02 -0.38 -27.11
N THR A 38 20.03 0.30 -26.57
CA THR A 38 20.18 1.76 -26.53
C THR A 38 19.06 2.54 -25.84
N VAL A 39 19.30 2.88 -24.57
CA VAL A 39 18.60 3.98 -23.89
C VAL A 39 19.06 5.30 -24.52
N THR A 40 18.27 5.81 -25.45
CA THR A 40 18.38 7.21 -25.86
C THR A 40 17.86 8.06 -24.70
N LEU A 41 18.74 8.84 -24.07
CA LEU A 41 18.34 9.85 -23.09
C LEU A 41 17.45 10.88 -23.81
N GLY A 42 16.15 10.82 -23.52
CA GLY A 42 15.21 11.88 -23.90
C GLY A 42 15.59 13.21 -23.24
N PRO A 43 15.14 14.35 -23.80
CA PRO A 43 15.50 15.67 -23.29
C PRO A 43 15.10 15.82 -21.82
N VAL A 44 15.92 16.58 -21.07
CA VAL A 44 15.72 16.86 -19.65
C VAL A 44 14.31 17.40 -19.41
N ALA A 45 13.58 16.77 -18.51
CA ALA A 45 12.27 17.26 -18.10
C ALA A 45 12.42 18.69 -17.52
N PRO A 46 11.48 19.61 -17.79
CA PRO A 46 11.48 20.92 -17.12
C PRO A 46 11.39 20.73 -15.59
N PRO A 47 11.90 21.68 -14.79
CA PRO A 47 11.82 21.57 -13.34
C PRO A 47 10.35 21.42 -12.93
N ALA A 48 10.04 20.35 -12.20
CA ALA A 48 8.73 20.10 -11.68
C ALA A 48 8.26 21.32 -10.88
N THR A 49 7.17 21.94 -11.32
CA THR A 49 6.43 22.89 -10.51
C THR A 49 6.07 22.18 -9.20
N PRO A 50 6.43 22.73 -8.03
CA PRO A 50 6.06 22.10 -6.77
C PRO A 50 4.53 22.00 -6.71
N PRO A 51 3.99 20.92 -6.12
CA PRO A 51 2.55 20.78 -5.99
C PRO A 51 1.98 22.01 -5.27
N PRO A 52 0.73 22.42 -5.55
CA PRO A 52 0.10 23.58 -4.91
C PRO A 52 -0.07 23.42 -3.38
N TRP A 53 0.28 22.26 -2.82
CA TRP A 53 0.36 21.99 -1.38
C TRP A 53 1.75 22.22 -0.80
N GLY A 54 2.70 22.70 -1.59
CA GLY A 54 3.95 23.26 -1.09
C GLY A 54 3.63 24.53 -0.33
N CYS A 55 3.29 24.40 0.96
CA CYS A 55 3.36 25.51 1.88
C CYS A 55 4.78 26.09 1.73
N PRO A 56 4.94 27.37 1.36
CA PRO A 56 6.22 28.01 1.52
C PRO A 56 6.37 28.13 3.03
N LEU A 57 6.94 27.11 3.65
CA LEU A 57 7.38 27.16 5.03
C LEU A 57 8.59 28.10 5.05
N GLY A 58 8.32 29.38 4.79
CA GLY A 58 9.09 30.46 5.35
C GLY A 58 9.08 30.18 6.84
N ARG A 59 10.19 29.64 7.31
CA ARG A 59 10.62 29.53 8.70
C ARG A 59 9.72 30.37 9.60
N LEU A 60 8.70 29.74 10.17
CA LEU A 60 7.94 30.33 11.26
C LEU A 60 8.95 30.45 12.39
N VAL A 61 9.54 31.63 12.52
CA VAL A 61 10.35 31.98 13.68
C VAL A 61 9.39 31.86 14.85
N SER A 62 9.59 30.83 15.67
CA SER A 62 8.88 30.70 16.93
C SER A 62 9.05 32.03 17.67
N PRO A 63 7.96 32.72 18.06
CA PRO A 63 8.08 33.95 18.80
C PRO A 63 8.93 33.67 20.04
N ALA A 64 9.89 34.55 20.31
CA ALA A 64 10.72 34.46 21.51
C ALA A 64 9.79 34.28 22.72
N PRO A 65 10.07 33.34 23.63
CA PRO A 65 9.17 33.06 24.75
C PRO A 65 9.03 34.33 25.59
N GLY A 66 7.90 35.00 25.45
CA GLY A 66 7.53 36.10 26.31
C GLY A 66 7.30 35.59 27.74
N PRO A 67 7.34 36.47 28.75
CA PRO A 67 7.02 36.11 30.13
C PRO A 67 5.53 35.74 30.23
N GLY A 68 5.23 34.46 30.05
CA GLY A 68 3.89 33.86 30.15
C GLY A 68 3.97 32.35 29.93
N PRO A 69 2.96 31.57 30.36
CA PRO A 69 2.88 30.15 30.05
C PRO A 69 2.94 29.97 28.53
N GLN A 70 3.86 29.14 28.05
CA GLN A 70 3.92 28.84 26.61
C GLN A 70 2.69 27.98 26.27
N PRO A 71 1.95 28.31 25.19
CA PRO A 71 0.86 27.45 24.73
C PRO A 71 1.43 26.07 24.41
N HIS A 72 0.77 25.02 24.89
CA HIS A 72 1.18 23.65 24.68
C HIS A 72 0.00 22.84 24.17
N LEU A 73 0.29 21.84 23.36
CA LEU A 73 -0.69 20.89 22.88
C LEU A 73 -0.41 19.55 23.53
N VAL A 74 -1.47 18.86 23.93
CA VAL A 74 -1.39 17.51 24.50
C VAL A 74 -2.20 16.56 23.63
N ILE A 75 -1.61 15.41 23.31
CA ILE A 75 -2.36 14.31 22.68
C ILE A 75 -2.99 13.51 23.80
N THR A 76 -4.33 13.56 23.90
CA THR A 76 -5.09 12.89 24.96
C THR A 76 -5.47 11.45 24.59
N GLU A 77 -5.62 11.16 23.30
CA GLU A 77 -5.76 9.79 22.78
C GLU A 77 -4.85 9.60 21.57
N GLN A 78 -3.86 8.73 21.71
CA GLN A 78 -2.95 8.36 20.63
C GLN A 78 -3.69 7.56 19.54
N PRO A 79 -3.29 7.65 18.27
CA PRO A 79 -3.79 6.75 17.24
C PRO A 79 -3.33 5.32 17.47
N LYS A 80 -4.17 4.35 17.14
CA LYS A 80 -3.85 2.92 17.24
C LYS A 80 -2.65 2.59 16.36
N GLN A 81 -1.61 2.02 16.96
CA GLN A 81 -0.32 1.80 16.30
C GLN A 81 -0.39 0.80 15.13
N ARG A 82 -1.34 -0.15 15.15
CA ARG A 82 -1.45 -1.25 14.18
C ARG A 82 -2.89 -1.57 13.82
N GLY A 83 -3.08 -2.33 12.75
CA GLY A 83 -4.39 -2.79 12.29
C GLY A 83 -5.06 -1.90 11.25
N MET A 84 -4.45 -0.75 10.92
CA MET A 84 -4.84 0.09 9.80
C MET A 84 -3.98 -0.23 8.56
N ARG A 85 -4.51 0.03 7.38
CA ARG A 85 -3.78 -0.05 6.10
C ARG A 85 -3.81 1.30 5.40
N PHE A 86 -2.67 1.73 4.91
CA PHE A 86 -2.63 2.79 3.90
C PHE A 86 -3.20 2.26 2.60
N ARG A 87 -3.88 3.13 1.85
CA ARG A 87 -4.60 2.78 0.63
C ARG A 87 -4.18 3.69 -0.51
N TYR A 88 -4.21 3.15 -1.72
CA TYR A 88 -3.96 3.94 -2.93
C TYR A 88 -5.22 4.70 -3.34
N GLU A 89 -5.02 5.82 -4.02
CA GLU A 89 -6.11 6.63 -4.57
C GLU A 89 -7.00 5.85 -5.54
N CYS A 90 -6.43 4.91 -6.30
CA CYS A 90 -7.15 4.12 -7.30
C CYS A 90 -8.15 3.10 -6.72
N GLU A 91 -8.17 2.87 -5.40
CA GLU A 91 -9.13 1.97 -4.74
C GLU A 91 -10.56 2.56 -4.67
N GLY A 92 -10.72 3.88 -4.86
CA GLY A 92 -12.03 4.52 -5.07
C GLY A 92 -12.99 4.49 -3.87
N ARG A 93 -12.51 4.21 -2.65
CA ARG A 93 -13.31 4.22 -1.41
C ARG A 93 -12.59 5.00 -0.32
N SER A 94 -13.33 5.73 0.51
CA SER A 94 -12.76 6.34 1.71
C SER A 94 -12.22 5.24 2.65
N ALA A 95 -11.06 5.50 3.26
CA ALA A 95 -10.27 4.46 3.95
C ALA A 95 -10.86 4.00 5.30
N GLY A 96 -11.94 4.66 5.78
CA GLY A 96 -12.38 4.59 7.17
C GLY A 96 -11.52 5.47 8.08
N SER A 97 -11.97 5.69 9.33
CA SER A 97 -11.24 6.48 10.32
C SER A 97 -10.16 5.66 11.04
N ILE A 98 -9.03 6.30 11.37
CA ILE A 98 -8.04 5.74 12.29
C ILE A 98 -8.66 5.70 13.69
N LEU A 99 -8.48 4.58 14.39
CA LEU A 99 -8.99 4.39 15.75
C LEU A 99 -8.00 4.93 16.79
N GLY A 100 -8.49 5.21 17.99
CA GLY A 100 -7.67 5.51 19.16
C GLY A 100 -6.97 4.26 19.71
N GLU A 101 -5.90 4.47 20.46
CA GLU A 101 -5.10 3.43 21.10
C GLU A 101 -5.93 2.60 22.09
N SER A 102 -6.85 3.25 22.82
CA SER A 102 -7.74 2.57 23.78
C SER A 102 -8.92 1.85 23.12
N SER A 103 -9.06 1.95 21.79
CA SER A 103 -10.17 1.32 21.08
C SER A 103 -10.13 -0.20 21.18
N THR A 104 -11.25 -0.76 21.63
CA THR A 104 -11.54 -2.19 21.71
C THR A 104 -12.60 -2.58 20.67
N GLU A 105 -12.95 -3.86 20.61
CA GLU A 105 -14.02 -4.35 19.73
C GLU A 105 -15.39 -3.81 20.16
N ALA A 106 -15.65 -3.75 21.47
CA ALA A 106 -16.91 -3.27 22.04
C ALA A 106 -17.03 -1.74 22.10
N SER A 107 -15.90 -1.02 22.20
CA SER A 107 -15.88 0.43 22.30
C SER A 107 -14.83 1.04 21.37
N LYS A 108 -15.29 1.86 20.42
CA LYS A 108 -14.44 2.53 19.45
C LYS A 108 -14.16 3.96 19.90
N THR A 109 -12.88 4.26 20.08
CA THR A 109 -12.38 5.62 20.32
C THR A 109 -11.69 6.14 19.06
N LEU A 110 -11.49 7.46 19.00
CA LEU A 110 -10.79 8.15 17.91
C LEU A 110 -9.63 8.96 18.49
N PRO A 111 -8.58 9.24 17.70
CA PRO A 111 -7.49 10.10 18.13
C PRO A 111 -7.98 11.48 18.57
N ALA A 112 -7.43 12.03 19.65
CA ALA A 112 -7.87 13.28 20.25
C ALA A 112 -6.70 14.12 20.80
N ILE A 113 -6.88 15.45 20.82
CA ILE A 113 -5.91 16.44 21.31
C ILE A 113 -6.61 17.53 22.14
N GLU A 114 -5.85 18.22 22.98
CA GLU A 114 -6.26 19.38 23.77
C GLU A 114 -5.17 20.48 23.72
N PHE A 115 -5.57 21.74 23.94
CA PHE A 115 -4.73 22.96 23.86
C PHE A 115 -4.68 23.71 25.19
#